data_AF-A0A2Z5QZS7-F1
#
_entry.id   AF-A0A2Z5QZS7-F1
#
_cell.length_a   1.000
_cell.length_b   1.000
_cell.length_c   1.000
_cell.angle_alpha   90.00
_cell.angle_beta   90.00
_cell.angle_gamma   90.00
#
_symmetry.space_group_name_H-M   'P 1'
#
loop_
_entity.id
_entity.type
_entity.pdbx_description
1 polymer ?
#
loop_
_entity_poly.entity_id
_entity_poly.type
_entity_poly.pdbx_seq_one_letter_code
_entity_poly.pdbx_strand_id
1 'polypeptide(L)'
;MTVENTKHPSQLATAETSSLWAKTGTDETPSIGLSLPQHMTDAGSVAAELWDKWLSPGAKQRIMKMLNLTQDEAKSFACWVAATHDIGKATPEFAGQLDSRGREELRVFRDRIEEHKFNFPNHLTTPPAGTRCPHSTYSQSILIKLLTEHYTDDAETAGTIASIAGAHHGVPAAYTPGTPGQDFAIFEALNDKWHQAWHELFEMTLEQTGADQVLQKLMSGTKSLLPCSFILRAW
;
A
#
# COMPACT_ATOMS: atom_id res chain seq x y z
N MET A 1 -10.46 30.85 -28.15
CA MET A 1 -10.53 30.78 -26.68
C MET A 1 -10.29 29.33 -26.31
N THR A 2 -9.06 29.01 -25.93
CA THR A 2 -8.67 27.71 -25.40
C THR A 2 -9.22 27.60 -23.99
N VAL A 3 -10.05 26.59 -23.74
CA VAL A 3 -10.50 26.26 -22.39
C VAL A 3 -9.28 25.72 -21.66
N GLU A 4 -8.74 26.53 -20.74
CA GLU A 4 -7.78 26.05 -19.76
C GLU A 4 -8.44 24.92 -18.97
N ASN A 5 -7.87 23.73 -19.09
CA ASN A 5 -8.24 22.58 -18.28
C ASN A 5 -7.78 22.86 -16.85
N THR A 6 -8.64 23.55 -16.10
CA THR A 6 -8.48 23.76 -14.68
C THR A 6 -8.59 22.40 -14.01
N LYS A 7 -7.46 21.87 -13.52
CA LYS A 7 -7.44 20.69 -12.65
C LYS A 7 -8.47 20.93 -11.53
N HIS A 8 -9.55 20.15 -11.52
CA HIS A 8 -10.46 20.12 -10.39
C HIS A 8 -9.64 19.74 -9.13
N PRO A 9 -9.65 20.55 -8.06
CA PRO A 9 -9.16 20.08 -6.78
C PRO A 9 -10.16 19.01 -6.27
N SER A 10 -9.65 17.91 -5.69
CA SER A 10 -10.36 16.93 -4.84
C SER A 10 -10.82 15.56 -5.40
N GLN A 11 -10.11 14.95 -6.34
CA GLN A 11 -10.15 13.47 -6.45
C GLN A 11 -8.76 12.91 -6.14
N LEU A 12 -8.65 12.17 -5.02
CA LEU A 12 -7.42 11.49 -4.58
C LEU A 12 -6.97 10.45 -5.62
N ALA A 13 -7.93 9.81 -6.28
CA ALA A 13 -7.73 8.84 -7.35
C ALA A 13 -8.96 8.84 -8.29
N THR A 14 -8.87 8.14 -9.42
CA THR A 14 -9.95 7.87 -10.35
C THR A 14 -11.16 7.23 -9.68
N ALA A 15 -12.32 7.26 -10.34
CA ALA A 15 -13.52 6.59 -9.85
C ALA A 15 -13.30 5.07 -9.71
N GLU A 16 -12.58 4.48 -10.67
CA GLU A 16 -12.17 3.08 -10.68
C GLU A 16 -11.38 2.72 -9.42
N THR A 17 -10.28 3.42 -9.15
CA THR A 17 -9.43 3.14 -7.98
C THR A 17 -10.13 3.52 -6.67
N SER A 18 -10.98 4.54 -6.69
CA SER A 18 -11.81 4.94 -5.54
C SER A 18 -12.93 3.95 -5.21
N SER A 19 -13.25 3.00 -6.11
CA SER A 19 -14.18 1.90 -5.83
C SER A 19 -13.61 0.86 -4.87
N LEU A 20 -12.27 0.77 -4.76
CA LEU A 20 -11.58 -0.07 -3.79
C LEU A 20 -11.81 0.45 -2.38
N TRP A 21 -11.96 -0.46 -1.41
CA TRP A 21 -12.36 -0.13 -0.05
C TRP A 21 -11.31 -0.57 0.99
N ALA A 22 -11.25 0.16 2.11
CA ALA A 22 -10.38 -0.15 3.24
C ALA A 22 -11.13 -0.47 4.54
N LYS A 23 -12.33 0.12 4.73
CA LYS A 23 -13.19 -0.05 5.91
C LYS A 23 -14.65 -0.12 5.47
N THR A 24 -15.45 -0.97 6.11
CA THR A 24 -16.92 -0.95 5.97
C THR A 24 -17.53 0.13 6.86
N GLY A 25 -18.81 0.43 6.67
CA GLY A 25 -19.52 1.40 7.50
C GLY A 25 -19.91 0.88 8.88
N THR A 26 -20.62 1.71 9.64
CA THR A 26 -21.22 1.33 10.93
C THR A 26 -22.38 0.35 10.75
N ASP A 27 -22.95 -0.14 11.85
CA ASP A 27 -24.11 -1.04 11.79
C ASP A 27 -25.36 -0.36 11.18
N GLU A 28 -25.47 0.96 11.28
CA GLU A 28 -26.57 1.74 10.69
C GLU A 28 -26.40 1.96 9.18
N THR A 29 -25.16 2.09 8.70
CA THR A 29 -24.85 2.30 7.27
C THR A 29 -23.71 1.39 6.78
N PRO A 30 -23.86 0.06 6.85
CA PRO A 30 -22.77 -0.89 6.64
C PRO A 30 -22.17 -0.84 5.22
N SER A 31 -22.98 -0.42 4.23
CA SER A 31 -22.64 -0.27 2.81
C SER A 31 -21.88 1.01 2.45
N ILE A 32 -21.72 1.93 3.41
CA ILE A 32 -21.03 3.22 3.26
C ILE A 32 -19.72 3.15 4.03
N GLY A 33 -18.66 2.78 3.32
CA GLY A 33 -17.32 2.59 3.89
C GLY A 33 -16.32 3.67 3.47
N LEU A 34 -15.08 3.49 3.93
CA LEU A 34 -13.95 4.32 3.55
C LEU A 34 -13.25 3.70 2.33
N SER A 35 -13.01 4.51 1.29
CA SER A 35 -12.25 4.06 0.13
C SER A 35 -10.78 3.81 0.49
N LEU A 36 -10.11 2.97 -0.28
CA LEU A 36 -8.70 2.66 -0.07
C LEU A 36 -7.80 3.89 -0.29
N PRO A 37 -7.93 4.69 -1.36
CA PRO A 37 -7.17 5.93 -1.51
C PRO A 37 -7.31 6.87 -0.31
N GLN A 38 -8.53 7.06 0.21
CA GLN A 38 -8.77 7.91 1.37
C GLN A 38 -8.04 7.39 2.62
N HIS A 39 -8.16 6.09 2.91
CA HIS A 39 -7.47 5.48 4.06
C HIS A 39 -5.94 5.61 3.96
N MET A 40 -5.38 5.43 2.76
CA MET A 40 -3.94 5.60 2.51
C MET A 40 -3.52 7.06 2.74
N THR A 41 -4.31 8.02 2.25
CA THR A 41 -4.08 9.45 2.48
C THR A 41 -4.19 9.83 3.95
N ASP A 42 -5.17 9.30 4.68
CA ASP A 42 -5.36 9.53 6.10
C ASP A 42 -4.17 9.00 6.91
N ALA A 43 -3.72 7.78 6.61
CA ALA A 43 -2.58 7.16 7.29
C ALA A 43 -1.28 7.97 7.10
N GLY A 44 -1.00 8.42 5.87
CA GLY A 44 0.15 9.29 5.60
C GLY A 44 0.08 10.63 6.34
N SER A 45 -1.11 11.22 6.43
CA SER A 45 -1.34 12.50 7.12
C SER A 45 -1.20 12.36 8.64
N VAL A 46 -1.72 11.28 9.22
CA VAL A 46 -1.53 10.94 10.64
C VAL A 46 -0.06 10.71 10.95
N ALA A 47 0.70 10.04 10.07
CA ALA A 47 2.14 9.86 10.25
C ALA A 47 2.90 11.19 10.26
N ALA A 48 2.51 12.16 9.43
CA ALA A 48 3.09 13.51 9.45
C ALA A 48 2.86 14.22 10.79
N GLU A 49 1.64 14.13 11.33
CA GLU A 49 1.25 14.69 12.62
C GLU A 49 2.00 14.03 13.79
N LEU A 50 2.11 12.69 13.77
CA LEU A 50 2.88 11.94 14.75
C LEU A 50 4.36 12.29 14.68
N TRP A 51 4.91 12.42 13.47
CA TRP A 51 6.29 12.86 13.30
C TRP A 51 6.49 14.24 13.93
N ASP A 52 5.69 15.23 13.57
CA ASP A 52 5.92 16.60 14.04
C ASP A 52 5.69 16.76 15.55
N LYS A 53 4.60 16.19 16.07
CA LYS A 53 4.07 16.54 17.39
C LYS A 53 4.35 15.50 18.46
N TRP A 54 4.63 14.25 18.10
CA TRP A 54 4.68 13.15 19.07
C TRP A 54 6.04 12.44 19.11
N LEU A 55 6.67 12.23 17.97
CA LEU A 55 7.91 11.48 17.89
C LEU A 55 9.07 12.23 18.57
N SER A 56 9.74 11.57 19.52
CA SER A 56 10.84 12.17 20.26
C SER A 56 12.01 12.60 19.35
N PRO A 57 12.76 13.65 19.69
CA PRO A 57 13.94 14.05 18.91
C PRO A 57 14.97 12.93 18.72
N GLY A 58 15.15 12.08 19.73
CA GLY A 58 16.07 10.93 19.66
C GLY A 58 15.64 9.87 18.64
N ALA A 59 14.33 9.58 18.56
CA ALA A 59 13.79 8.65 17.57
C ALA A 59 13.95 9.19 16.14
N LYS A 60 13.62 10.48 15.92
CA LYS A 60 13.85 11.16 14.63
C LYS A 60 15.32 11.08 14.19
N GLN A 61 16.24 11.43 15.09
CA GLN A 61 17.68 11.36 14.83
C GLN A 61 18.15 9.94 14.49
N ARG A 62 17.60 8.92 15.14
CA ARG A 62 17.94 7.53 14.84
C ARG A 62 17.52 7.14 13.42
N ILE A 63 16.28 7.48 13.03
CA ILE A 63 15.76 7.20 11.67
C ILE A 63 16.62 7.91 10.63
N MET A 64 16.86 9.22 10.81
CA MET A 64 17.70 10.03 9.92
C MET A 64 19.10 9.43 9.74
N LYS A 65 19.76 9.04 10.83
CA LYS A 65 21.11 8.44 10.79
C LYS A 65 21.11 7.07 10.12
N MET A 66 20.14 6.22 10.43
CA MET A 66 20.07 4.85 9.88
C MET A 66 19.84 4.85 8.37
N LEU A 67 19.04 5.80 7.86
CA LEU A 67 18.69 5.88 6.45
C LEU A 67 19.55 6.90 5.68
N ASN A 68 20.48 7.59 6.35
CA ASN A 68 21.24 8.71 5.80
C ASN A 68 20.36 9.78 5.14
N LEU A 69 19.27 10.13 5.83
CA LEU A 69 18.26 11.09 5.38
C LEU A 69 18.32 12.37 6.19
N THR A 70 17.99 13.49 5.54
CA THR A 70 17.67 14.74 6.25
C THR A 70 16.38 14.57 7.06
N GLN A 71 16.06 15.56 7.90
CA GLN A 71 14.83 15.49 8.69
C GLN A 71 13.58 15.45 7.82
N ASP A 72 13.56 16.25 6.75
CA ASP A 72 12.42 16.34 5.84
C ASP A 72 12.30 15.08 4.99
N GLU A 73 13.42 14.56 4.47
CA GLU A 73 13.45 13.28 3.75
C GLU A 73 12.97 12.12 4.65
N ALA A 74 13.41 12.07 5.90
CA ALA A 74 13.01 11.03 6.85
C ALA A 74 11.51 11.11 7.19
N LYS A 75 10.97 12.33 7.32
CA LYS A 75 9.53 12.54 7.49
C LYS A 75 8.76 12.06 6.27
N SER A 76 9.15 12.48 5.06
CA SER A 76 8.51 12.05 3.81
C SER A 76 8.50 10.53 3.68
N PHE A 77 9.62 9.87 3.98
CA PHE A 77 9.69 8.41 4.00
C PHE A 77 8.74 7.79 5.03
N ALA A 78 8.71 8.30 6.26
CA ALA A 78 7.80 7.79 7.31
C ALA A 78 6.32 7.94 6.90
N CYS A 79 5.95 9.08 6.32
CA CYS A 79 4.60 9.32 5.79
C CYS A 79 4.27 8.35 4.65
N TRP A 80 5.20 8.11 3.73
CA TRP A 80 4.97 7.22 2.59
C TRP A 80 4.81 5.76 3.01
N VAL A 81 5.65 5.28 3.92
CA VAL A 81 5.52 3.93 4.49
C VAL A 81 4.17 3.76 5.18
N ALA A 82 3.71 4.76 5.93
CA ALA A 82 2.39 4.74 6.55
C ALA A 82 1.26 4.79 5.51
N ALA A 83 1.39 5.62 4.47
CA ALA A 83 0.38 5.73 3.43
C ALA A 83 0.21 4.44 2.62
N THR A 84 1.29 3.68 2.41
CA THR A 84 1.29 2.48 1.56
C THR A 84 1.04 1.16 2.30
N HIS A 85 0.95 1.17 3.64
CA HIS A 85 0.90 -0.07 4.44
C HIS A 85 -0.21 -1.04 4.03
N ASP A 86 -1.35 -0.51 3.56
CA ASP A 86 -2.57 -1.24 3.25
C ASP A 86 -2.80 -1.41 1.73
N ILE A 87 -1.82 -1.10 0.87
CA ILE A 87 -1.97 -1.19 -0.60
C ILE A 87 -2.40 -2.59 -1.07
N GLY A 88 -2.04 -3.64 -0.34
CA GLY A 88 -2.46 -5.02 -0.60
C GLY A 88 -3.94 -5.30 -0.36
N LYS A 89 -4.71 -4.34 0.15
CA LYS A 89 -6.18 -4.39 0.12
C LYS A 89 -6.73 -4.23 -1.30
N ALA A 90 -5.97 -3.66 -2.22
CA ALA A 90 -6.26 -3.67 -3.64
C ALA A 90 -6.00 -5.06 -4.26
N THR A 91 -6.60 -6.12 -3.69
CA THR A 91 -6.53 -7.48 -4.22
C THR A 91 -7.90 -8.16 -4.12
N PRO A 92 -8.21 -9.13 -5.01
CA PRO A 92 -9.51 -9.82 -4.98
C PRO A 92 -9.81 -10.52 -3.65
N GLU A 93 -8.79 -11.09 -3.00
CA GLU A 93 -8.97 -11.78 -1.72
C GLU A 93 -9.52 -10.83 -0.65
N PHE A 94 -8.95 -9.62 -0.54
CA PHE A 94 -9.44 -8.61 0.39
C PHE A 94 -10.76 -8.00 -0.10
N ALA A 95 -10.84 -7.61 -1.38
CA ALA A 95 -11.99 -6.93 -1.94
C ALA A 95 -13.27 -7.78 -1.91
N GLY A 96 -13.14 -9.10 -2.08
CA GLY A 96 -14.24 -10.08 -2.04
C GLY A 96 -14.44 -10.76 -0.68
N GLN A 97 -13.63 -10.45 0.35
CA GLN A 97 -13.68 -11.16 1.64
C GLN A 97 -15.06 -11.08 2.33
N LEU A 98 -15.83 -10.02 2.04
CA LEU A 98 -17.13 -9.76 2.66
C LEU A 98 -18.22 -10.73 2.18
N ASP A 99 -18.06 -11.34 0.99
CA ASP A 99 -19.00 -12.31 0.44
C ASP A 99 -19.19 -13.51 1.37
N SER A 100 -18.12 -13.90 2.08
CA SER A 100 -18.14 -15.01 3.03
C SER A 100 -18.88 -14.72 4.34
N ARG A 101 -19.29 -13.47 4.59
CA ARG A 101 -19.94 -13.04 5.84
C ARG A 101 -21.45 -13.22 5.85
N GLY A 102 -22.07 -13.59 4.72
CA GLY A 102 -23.51 -13.83 4.63
C GLY A 102 -24.38 -12.59 4.85
N ARG A 103 -23.81 -11.39 4.65
CA ARG A 103 -24.46 -10.08 4.78
C ARG A 103 -24.62 -9.48 3.38
N GLU A 104 -25.80 -9.61 2.79
CA GLU A 104 -26.06 -9.18 1.40
C GLU A 104 -25.77 -7.68 1.20
N GLU A 105 -26.02 -6.84 2.21
CA GLU A 105 -25.76 -5.40 2.14
C GLU A 105 -24.28 -5.04 1.98
N LEU A 106 -23.36 -5.96 2.27
CA LEU A 106 -21.92 -5.78 2.08
C LEU A 106 -21.46 -6.16 0.67
N ARG A 107 -22.29 -6.85 -0.12
CA ARG A 107 -21.96 -7.25 -1.50
C ARG A 107 -21.70 -6.04 -2.41
N VAL A 108 -22.34 -4.92 -2.10
CA VAL A 108 -22.18 -3.63 -2.80
C VAL A 108 -20.71 -3.18 -2.93
N PHE A 109 -19.83 -3.55 -2.00
CA PHE A 109 -18.40 -3.23 -2.10
C PHE A 109 -17.74 -3.94 -3.26
N ARG A 110 -18.06 -5.22 -3.47
CA ARG A 110 -17.58 -6.00 -4.61
C ARG A 110 -18.25 -5.56 -5.89
N ASP A 111 -19.56 -5.30 -5.86
CA ASP A 111 -20.32 -4.92 -7.06
C ASP A 111 -19.77 -3.63 -7.68
N ARG A 112 -19.46 -2.60 -6.87
CA ARG A 112 -18.82 -1.35 -7.33
C ARG A 112 -17.50 -1.62 -8.05
N ILE A 113 -16.70 -2.57 -7.56
CA ILE A 113 -15.41 -2.93 -8.16
C ILE A 113 -15.63 -3.69 -9.49
N GLU A 114 -16.61 -4.60 -9.54
CA GLU A 114 -16.97 -5.34 -10.77
C GLU A 114 -17.57 -4.43 -11.86
N GLU A 115 -18.32 -3.38 -11.48
CA GLU A 115 -18.83 -2.35 -12.39
C GLU A 115 -17.69 -1.66 -13.16
N HIS A 116 -16.55 -1.42 -12.50
CA HIS A 116 -15.32 -0.87 -13.07
C HIS A 116 -14.41 -1.91 -13.76
N LYS A 117 -14.90 -3.14 -13.95
CA LYS A 117 -14.27 -4.21 -14.76
C LYS A 117 -13.01 -4.84 -14.15
N PHE A 118 -12.80 -4.72 -12.85
CA PHE A 118 -11.80 -5.53 -12.16
C PHE A 118 -12.23 -7.00 -12.16
N ASN A 119 -11.32 -7.93 -12.49
CA ASN A 119 -11.63 -9.36 -12.48
C ASN A 119 -11.47 -9.96 -11.07
N PHE A 120 -12.26 -10.98 -10.74
CA PHE A 120 -12.18 -11.72 -9.47
C PHE A 120 -11.96 -13.22 -9.72
N PRO A 121 -10.73 -13.66 -10.07
CA PRO A 121 -10.44 -15.08 -10.24
C PRO A 121 -10.75 -15.87 -8.96
N ASN A 122 -11.61 -16.89 -9.03
CA ASN A 122 -12.09 -17.62 -7.84
C ASN A 122 -10.98 -18.14 -6.93
N HIS A 123 -9.86 -18.60 -7.49
CA HIS A 123 -8.73 -19.11 -6.72
C HIS A 123 -7.96 -18.03 -5.93
N LEU A 124 -8.13 -16.74 -6.28
CA LEU A 124 -7.57 -15.60 -5.57
C LEU A 124 -8.61 -14.90 -4.69
N THR A 125 -9.89 -14.94 -5.06
CA THR A 125 -10.98 -14.34 -4.26
C THR A 125 -11.34 -15.21 -3.05
N THR A 126 -11.45 -16.52 -3.26
CA THR A 126 -11.81 -17.50 -2.23
C THR A 126 -10.82 -18.66 -2.27
N PRO A 127 -9.56 -18.42 -1.85
CA PRO A 127 -8.53 -19.44 -1.89
C PRO A 127 -8.86 -20.62 -0.96
N PRO A 128 -8.32 -21.82 -1.24
CA PRO A 128 -8.47 -22.98 -0.38
C PRO A 128 -8.16 -22.70 1.09
N ALA A 129 -8.80 -23.47 1.99
CA ALA A 129 -8.53 -23.35 3.42
C ALA A 129 -7.04 -23.59 3.71
N GLY A 130 -6.43 -22.69 4.48
CA GLY A 130 -5.01 -22.75 4.82
C GLY A 130 -4.05 -22.10 3.80
N THR A 131 -4.55 -21.59 2.66
CA THR A 131 -3.72 -20.88 1.67
C THR A 131 -4.00 -19.38 1.59
N ARG A 132 -4.87 -18.86 2.48
CA ARG A 132 -5.19 -17.43 2.55
C ARG A 132 -3.94 -16.58 2.72
N CYS A 133 -3.90 -15.47 1.99
CA CYS A 133 -2.80 -14.53 2.02
C CYS A 133 -3.26 -13.25 2.73
N PRO A 134 -2.67 -12.88 3.88
CA PRO A 134 -2.99 -11.62 4.53
C PRO A 134 -2.67 -10.43 3.63
N HIS A 135 -3.48 -9.37 3.70
CA HIS A 135 -3.25 -8.19 2.85
C HIS A 135 -1.92 -7.49 3.13
N SER A 136 -1.30 -7.67 4.30
CA SER A 136 0.06 -7.19 4.55
C SER A 136 1.09 -7.90 3.66
N THR A 137 0.92 -9.20 3.39
CA THR A 137 1.79 -9.96 2.48
C THR A 137 1.63 -9.46 1.05
N TYR A 138 0.38 -9.25 0.59
CA TYR A 138 0.14 -8.61 -0.70
C TYR A 138 0.74 -7.20 -0.77
N SER A 139 0.65 -6.41 0.31
CA SER A 139 1.21 -5.05 0.36
C SER A 139 2.72 -5.08 0.14
N GLN A 140 3.42 -6.02 0.80
CA GLN A 140 4.84 -6.21 0.59
C GLN A 140 5.16 -6.58 -0.86
N SER A 141 4.49 -7.61 -1.42
CA SER A 141 4.81 -8.08 -2.78
C SER A 141 4.50 -7.02 -3.85
N ILE A 142 3.37 -6.31 -3.73
CA ILE A 142 3.01 -5.20 -4.62
C ILE A 142 4.04 -4.07 -4.53
N LEU A 143 4.46 -3.67 -3.32
CA LEU A 143 5.47 -2.62 -3.17
C LEU A 143 6.84 -3.02 -3.71
N ILE A 144 7.25 -4.28 -3.56
CA ILE A 144 8.48 -4.78 -4.18
C ILE A 144 8.42 -4.56 -5.69
N LYS A 145 7.35 -5.03 -6.34
CA LYS A 145 7.14 -4.86 -7.78
C LYS A 145 7.23 -3.38 -8.19
N LEU A 146 6.41 -2.54 -7.56
CA LEU A 146 6.32 -1.11 -7.91
C LEU A 146 7.65 -0.38 -7.70
N LEU A 147 8.35 -0.62 -6.59
CA LEU A 147 9.67 -0.02 -6.34
C LEU A 147 10.68 -0.48 -7.39
N THR A 148 10.67 -1.76 -7.75
CA THR A 148 11.62 -2.28 -8.75
C THR A 148 11.36 -1.79 -10.17
N GLU A 149 10.09 -1.59 -10.52
CA GLU A 149 9.69 -1.06 -11.83
C GLU A 149 9.94 0.45 -11.94
N HIS A 150 9.78 1.19 -10.84
CA HIS A 150 9.85 2.65 -10.86
C HIS A 150 11.28 3.19 -10.71
N TYR A 151 12.16 2.50 -9.96
CA TYR A 151 13.48 3.02 -9.61
C TYR A 151 14.65 2.19 -10.14
N THR A 152 14.85 0.97 -9.62
CA THR A 152 15.98 0.07 -9.94
C THR A 152 15.55 -1.38 -9.74
N ASP A 153 16.19 -2.34 -10.42
CA ASP A 153 15.90 -3.77 -10.27
C ASP A 153 16.44 -4.40 -8.95
N ASP A 154 16.82 -3.57 -7.96
CA ASP A 154 17.30 -4.02 -6.66
C ASP A 154 16.16 -4.55 -5.77
N ALA A 155 15.81 -5.81 -5.99
CA ALA A 155 14.80 -6.52 -5.22
C ALA A 155 15.13 -6.66 -3.72
N GLU A 156 16.41 -6.62 -3.33
CA GLU A 156 16.82 -6.73 -1.93
C GLU A 156 16.50 -5.44 -1.17
N THR A 157 16.85 -4.30 -1.75
CA THR A 157 16.51 -2.98 -1.19
C THR A 157 14.99 -2.75 -1.22
N ALA A 158 14.32 -3.08 -2.33
CA ALA A 158 12.86 -3.02 -2.42
C ALA A 158 12.19 -3.89 -1.34
N GLY A 159 12.68 -5.12 -1.16
CA GLY A 159 12.20 -6.03 -0.13
C GLY A 159 12.37 -5.48 1.28
N THR A 160 13.51 -4.84 1.57
CA THR A 160 13.76 -4.20 2.86
C THR A 160 12.75 -3.11 3.16
N ILE A 161 12.49 -2.21 2.20
CA ILE A 161 11.52 -1.12 2.35
C ILE A 161 10.09 -1.68 2.47
N ALA A 162 9.70 -2.56 1.56
CA ALA A 162 8.37 -3.14 1.50
C ALA A 162 8.03 -4.04 2.71
N SER A 163 9.05 -4.60 3.38
CA SER A 163 8.85 -5.40 4.59
C SER A 163 8.19 -4.63 5.74
N ILE A 164 8.30 -3.30 5.75
CA ILE A 164 7.65 -2.47 6.76
C ILE A 164 6.12 -2.54 6.58
N ALA A 165 5.63 -2.45 5.35
CA ALA A 165 4.22 -2.72 5.04
C ALA A 165 3.86 -4.19 5.30
N GLY A 166 4.76 -5.14 5.01
CA GLY A 166 4.57 -6.56 5.31
C GLY A 166 4.34 -6.87 6.79
N ALA A 167 4.90 -6.07 7.69
CA ALA A 167 4.87 -6.29 9.14
C ALA A 167 3.84 -5.46 9.91
N HIS A 168 2.98 -4.68 9.23
CA HIS A 168 2.16 -3.66 9.91
C HIS A 168 1.10 -4.20 10.89
N HIS A 169 0.80 -5.50 10.89
CA HIS A 169 -0.04 -6.16 11.91
C HIS A 169 0.76 -6.76 13.08
N GLY A 170 2.04 -6.42 13.21
CA GLY A 170 2.93 -6.88 14.29
C GLY A 170 3.59 -8.23 14.04
N VAL A 171 3.32 -8.88 12.90
CA VAL A 171 3.99 -10.10 12.45
C VAL A 171 4.52 -9.85 11.04
N PRO A 172 5.85 -9.97 10.80
CA PRO A 172 6.40 -9.88 9.46
C PRO A 172 5.73 -10.88 8.53
N ALA A 173 5.33 -10.43 7.34
CA ALA A 173 4.84 -11.33 6.31
C ALA A 173 5.87 -12.45 6.07
N ALA A 174 5.38 -13.68 5.93
CA ALA A 174 6.21 -14.80 5.55
C ALA A 174 6.66 -14.59 4.10
N TYR A 175 7.79 -13.94 3.92
CA TYR A 175 8.36 -13.63 2.62
C TYR A 175 9.60 -14.48 2.38
N THR A 176 9.54 -15.34 1.37
CA THR A 176 10.69 -16.10 0.89
C THR A 176 11.00 -15.65 -0.53
N PRO A 177 12.08 -14.88 -0.76
CA PRO A 177 12.48 -14.47 -2.09
C PRO A 177 12.54 -15.67 -3.05
N GLY A 178 11.92 -15.55 -4.22
CA GLY A 178 11.99 -16.58 -5.26
C GLY A 178 11.17 -17.85 -5.03
N THR A 179 10.31 -17.91 -4.00
CA THR A 179 9.31 -18.98 -3.86
C THR A 179 7.93 -18.42 -4.25
N PRO A 180 7.38 -18.75 -5.43
CA PRO A 180 6.09 -18.22 -5.85
C PRO A 180 4.98 -18.70 -4.92
N GLY A 181 4.40 -17.77 -4.16
CA GLY A 181 3.17 -17.95 -3.40
C GLY A 181 1.96 -17.33 -4.10
N GLN A 182 0.82 -17.37 -3.42
CA GLN A 182 -0.42 -16.75 -3.91
C GLN A 182 -0.27 -15.22 -4.11
N ASP A 183 0.62 -14.59 -3.34
CA ASP A 183 1.00 -13.18 -3.43
C ASP A 183 1.71 -12.80 -4.72
N PHE A 184 2.35 -13.75 -5.42
CA PHE A 184 2.94 -13.51 -6.74
C PHE A 184 1.97 -13.86 -7.88
N ALA A 185 1.06 -14.81 -7.67
CA ALA A 185 0.07 -15.22 -8.67
C ALA A 185 -0.83 -14.06 -9.13
N ILE A 186 -1.04 -13.05 -8.28
CA ILE A 186 -1.81 -11.86 -8.61
C ILE A 186 -1.22 -11.08 -9.80
N PHE A 187 0.09 -11.14 -10.02
CA PHE A 187 0.74 -10.34 -11.08
C PHE A 187 0.47 -10.88 -12.49
N GLU A 188 0.11 -12.15 -12.61
CA GLU A 188 -0.22 -12.79 -13.89
C GLU A 188 -1.73 -12.96 -14.06
N ALA A 189 -2.45 -13.23 -12.97
CA ALA A 189 -3.86 -13.60 -13.03
C ALA A 189 -4.83 -12.40 -13.02
N LEU A 190 -4.38 -11.22 -12.57
CA LEU A 190 -5.22 -10.03 -12.51
C LEU A 190 -5.12 -9.22 -13.79
N ASN A 191 -6.24 -8.60 -14.18
CA ASN A 191 -6.28 -7.78 -15.38
C ASN A 191 -5.68 -6.38 -15.14
N ASP A 192 -5.49 -5.64 -16.22
CA ASP A 192 -4.87 -4.30 -16.20
C ASP A 192 -5.52 -3.32 -15.23
N LYS A 193 -6.79 -3.50 -14.87
CA LYS A 193 -7.47 -2.64 -13.89
C LYS A 193 -6.83 -2.70 -12.51
N TRP A 194 -6.46 -3.90 -12.04
CA TRP A 194 -5.74 -4.05 -10.77
C TRP A 194 -4.35 -3.41 -10.83
N HIS A 195 -3.61 -3.66 -11.91
CA HIS A 195 -2.28 -3.09 -12.10
C HIS A 195 -2.30 -1.55 -12.17
N GLN A 196 -3.24 -0.98 -12.94
CA GLN A 196 -3.44 0.46 -13.03
C GLN A 196 -3.77 1.06 -11.66
N ALA A 197 -4.65 0.42 -10.89
CA ALA A 197 -4.97 0.88 -9.53
C ALA A 197 -3.75 0.84 -8.60
N TRP A 198 -2.90 -0.18 -8.68
CA TRP A 198 -1.66 -0.23 -7.87
C TRP A 198 -0.69 0.91 -8.21
N HIS A 199 -0.47 1.17 -9.49
CA HIS A 199 0.38 2.29 -9.93
C HIS A 199 -0.22 3.63 -9.50
N GLU A 200 -1.52 3.84 -9.70
CA GLU A 200 -2.19 5.09 -9.32
C GLU A 200 -2.13 5.33 -7.81
N LEU A 201 -2.43 4.30 -7.00
CA LEU A 201 -2.31 4.40 -5.54
C LEU A 201 -0.87 4.74 -5.12
N PHE A 202 0.12 4.12 -5.74
CA PHE A 202 1.53 4.37 -5.45
C PHE A 202 1.94 5.80 -5.81
N GLU A 203 1.65 6.25 -7.04
CA GLU A 203 1.95 7.62 -7.50
C GLU A 203 1.24 8.67 -6.64
N MET A 204 -0.03 8.44 -6.28
CA MET A 204 -0.78 9.28 -5.35
C MET A 204 -0.03 9.43 -4.01
N THR A 205 0.47 8.33 -3.43
CA THR A 205 1.23 8.41 -2.18
C THR A 205 2.57 9.14 -2.35
N LEU A 206 3.23 9.03 -3.50
CA LEU A 206 4.47 9.78 -3.77
C LEU A 206 4.20 11.28 -3.83
N GLU A 207 3.17 11.71 -4.56
CA GLU A 207 2.77 13.12 -4.67
C GLU A 207 2.38 13.68 -3.30
N GLN A 208 1.55 12.95 -2.55
CA GLN A 208 1.07 13.38 -1.24
C GLN A 208 2.20 13.57 -0.21
N THR A 209 3.21 12.70 -0.24
CA THR A 209 4.23 12.64 0.82
C THR A 209 5.56 13.29 0.41
N GLY A 210 5.74 13.60 -0.87
CA GLY A 210 7.01 14.09 -1.42
C GLY A 210 8.14 13.06 -1.37
N ALA A 211 7.81 11.77 -1.28
CA ALA A 211 8.80 10.71 -1.04
C ALA A 211 9.56 10.23 -2.29
N ASP A 212 9.19 10.69 -3.49
CA ASP A 212 9.77 10.21 -4.75
C ASP A 212 11.31 10.28 -4.78
N GLN A 213 11.87 11.47 -4.55
CA GLN A 213 13.33 11.65 -4.53
C GLN A 213 14.00 10.91 -3.36
N VAL A 214 13.27 10.70 -2.25
CA VAL A 214 13.76 9.95 -1.10
C VAL A 214 13.88 8.46 -1.45
N LEU A 215 12.87 7.90 -2.09
CA LEU A 215 12.88 6.50 -2.54
C LEU A 215 13.90 6.29 -3.65
N GLN A 216 14.01 7.21 -4.61
CA GLN A 216 15.08 7.18 -5.63
C GLN A 216 16.47 7.10 -4.96
N LYS A 217 16.72 7.90 -3.92
CA LYS A 217 17.98 7.88 -3.15
C LYS A 217 18.19 6.56 -2.40
N LEU A 218 17.15 6.03 -1.75
CA LEU A 218 17.24 4.77 -1.01
C LEU A 218 17.44 3.57 -1.95
N MET A 219 16.72 3.52 -3.07
CA MET A 219 16.77 2.46 -4.09
C MET A 219 18.05 2.48 -4.95
N SER A 220 18.73 3.63 -5.03
CA SER A 220 20.03 3.75 -5.71
C SER A 220 21.23 3.67 -4.75
N GLY A 221 20.98 3.57 -3.44
CA GLY A 221 22.00 3.50 -2.41
C GLY A 221 22.82 2.22 -2.52
N THR A 222 24.15 2.34 -2.53
CA THR A 222 25.06 1.20 -2.52
C THR A 222 24.94 0.42 -1.21
N LYS A 223 24.27 -0.75 -1.23
CA LYS A 223 24.32 -1.95 -0.34
C LYS A 223 24.77 -1.81 1.13
N SER A 224 24.65 -0.64 1.75
CA SER A 224 25.07 -0.38 3.15
C SER A 224 23.88 -0.16 4.08
N LEU A 225 22.66 -0.39 3.59
CA LEU A 225 21.50 -0.58 4.47
C LEU A 225 21.70 -1.90 5.22
N LEU A 226 22.20 -1.76 6.45
CA LEU A 226 22.46 -2.81 7.42
C LEU A 226 21.29 -3.83 7.51
N PRO A 227 21.59 -5.12 7.80
CA PRO A 227 20.62 -6.22 7.72
C PRO A 227 19.34 -5.96 8.55
N CYS A 228 18.20 -6.29 7.94
CA CYS A 228 16.79 -6.10 8.32
C CYS A 228 16.36 -6.25 9.80
N SER A 229 17.24 -6.73 10.68
CA SER A 229 16.95 -6.95 12.10
C SER A 229 16.70 -5.68 12.94
N PHE A 230 17.05 -4.48 12.44
CA PHE A 230 16.99 -3.24 13.23
C PHE A 230 15.79 -2.33 12.94
N ILE A 231 15.19 -2.37 11.74
CA ILE A 231 14.05 -1.49 11.40
C ILE A 231 12.75 -1.98 12.08
N LEU A 232 12.61 -3.29 12.27
CA LEU A 232 11.45 -3.89 12.95
C LEU A 232 11.39 -3.67 14.48
N ARG A 233 12.35 -2.97 15.08
CA ARG A 233 12.37 -2.67 16.53
C ARG A 233 12.11 -1.19 16.85
N ALA A 234 11.78 -0.37 15.86
CA ALA A 234 11.61 1.08 16.03
C ALA A 234 10.17 1.59 15.91
N TRP A 235 9.19 0.70 15.76
CA TRP A 235 7.77 1.02 15.73
C TRP A 235 7.01 0.14 16.72
#